data_AF-A0A2A2IDG1-F1
#
_entry.id   AF-A0A2A2IDG1-F1
#
_cell.length_a   1.000
_cell.length_b   1.000
_cell.length_c   1.000
_cell.angle_alpha   90.00
_cell.angle_beta   90.00
_cell.angle_gamma   90.00
#
_symmetry.space_group_name_H-M   'P 1'
#
loop_
_entity.id
_entity.type
_entity.pdbx_description
1 polymer ?
#
loop_
_entity_poly.entity_id
_entity_poly.type
_entity_poly.pdbx_seq_one_letter_code
_entity_poly.pdbx_strand_id
1 'polypeptide(L)' 'MDKKQANFSAMDVHEMRFKRSFRGYNEDDIDNFIDKVIEDYGTLNREIDRLKNEVDKLKKGYR' A
#
# COMPACT_ATOMS: atom_id res chain seq x y z
N MET A 1 -6.30 11.41 -17.37
CA MET A 1 -6.65 10.71 -16.12
C MET A 1 -5.62 11.10 -15.09
N ASP A 2 -6.04 11.84 -14.06
CA ASP A 2 -5.14 12.17 -12.96
C ASP A 2 -4.66 10.87 -12.31
N LYS A 3 -3.36 10.61 -12.43
CA LYS A 3 -2.70 9.58 -11.64
C LYS A 3 -2.75 10.06 -10.20
N LYS A 4 -3.77 9.61 -9.46
CA LYS A 4 -3.83 9.85 -8.02
C LYS A 4 -2.63 9.14 -7.41
N GLN A 5 -1.63 9.91 -6.99
CA GLN A 5 -0.44 9.39 -6.36
C GLN A 5 -0.82 8.91 -4.96
N ALA A 6 -0.33 7.73 -4.58
CA ALA A 6 -0.53 7.23 -3.23
C ALA A 6 0.17 8.17 -2.24
N ASN A 7 -0.54 8.61 -1.20
CA ASN A 7 -0.01 9.54 -0.21
C ASN A 7 1.01 8.90 0.75
N PHE A 8 1.02 7.56 0.84
CA PHE A 8 1.88 6.78 1.73
C PHE A 8 2.39 5.53 1.01
N SER A 9 3.65 5.17 1.24
CA SER A 9 4.23 3.87 0.91
C SER A 9 3.99 2.86 2.04
N ALA A 10 4.20 1.57 1.75
CA ALA A 10 4.13 0.53 2.78
C ALA A 10 5.14 0.76 3.92
N MET A 11 6.32 1.30 3.61
CA MET A 11 7.33 1.64 4.62
C MET A 11 6.87 2.81 5.49
N ASP A 12 6.28 3.85 4.88
CA ASP A 12 5.74 5.00 5.63
C ASP A 12 4.66 4.55 6.62
N VAL A 13 3.84 3.56 6.23
CA VAL A 13 2.81 2.98 7.10
C VAL A 13 3.43 2.15 8.23
N HIS A 14 4.48 1.38 7.95
CA HIS A 14 5.20 0.58 8.95
C HIS A 14 5.96 1.42 10.00
N GLU A 15 6.54 2.54 9.57
CA GLU A 15 7.27 3.45 10.45
C GLU A 15 6.36 4.39 11.25
N MET A 16 5.05 4.34 11.02
CA MET A 16 4.09 5.21 11.68
C MET A 16 4.09 4.98 13.19
N ARG A 17 3.99 6.06 13.96
CA ARG A 17 3.92 6.04 15.42
C ARG A 17 2.76 6.90 15.90
N PHE A 18 1.85 6.30 16.65
CA PHE A 18 0.71 7.01 17.23
C PHE A 18 1.07 7.57 18.60
N LYS A 19 0.64 8.80 18.88
CA LYS A 19 0.80 9.38 20.22
C LYS A 19 -0.19 8.74 21.19
N ARG A 20 0.30 8.38 22.38
CA ARG A 20 -0.56 7.91 23.47
C ARG A 20 -1.38 9.06 24.05
N SER A 21 -2.61 8.76 24.43
CA SER A 21 -3.60 9.69 24.98
C SER A 21 -4.33 9.00 26.14
N PHE A 22 -4.89 9.78 27.08
CA PHE A 22 -5.65 9.25 28.22
C PHE A 22 -6.85 8.39 27.79
N ARG A 23 -7.40 8.63 26.59
CA ARG A 23 -8.34 7.74 25.91
C ARG A 23 -7.87 7.50 24.48
N GLY A 24 -8.00 6.27 23.99
CA GLY A 24 -7.60 5.91 22.65
C GLY A 24 -7.85 4.43 22.37
N TYR A 25 -7.54 4.02 21.15
CA TYR A 25 -7.54 2.61 20.78
C TYR A 25 -6.39 1.88 21.46
N ASN A 26 -6.55 0.58 21.65
CA ASN A 26 -5.48 -0.29 22.11
C ASN A 26 -4.36 -0.31 21.06
N GLU A 27 -3.11 -0.19 21.50
CA GLU A 27 -1.93 -0.18 20.64
C GLU A 27 -1.78 -1.50 19.87
N ASP A 28 -2.03 -2.64 20.52
CA ASP A 28 -1.96 -3.96 19.88
C ASP A 28 -3.02 -4.09 18.77
N ASP A 29 -4.21 -3.53 18.96
CA ASP A 29 -5.27 -3.55 17.94
C ASP A 29 -4.90 -2.67 16.74
N ILE A 30 -4.23 -1.53 17.00
CA ILE A 30 -3.72 -0.65 15.95
C ILE A 30 -2.60 -1.35 15.17
N ASP A 31 -1.64 -1.96 15.85
CA ASP A 31 -0.51 -2.65 15.22
C ASP A 31 -1.00 -3.81 14.34
N ASN A 32 -1.92 -4.64 14.86
CA ASN A 32 -2.56 -5.71 14.09
C ASN A 32 -3.31 -5.20 12.85
N PHE A 33 -3.90 -3.99 12.92
CA PHE A 33 -4.53 -3.38 11.77
C PHE A 33 -3.50 -2.88 10.76
N ILE A 34 -2.42 -2.24 11.23
CA ILE A 34 -1.33 -1.73 10.38
C ILE A 34 -0.64 -2.86 9.62
N ASP A 35 -0.41 -4.00 10.26
CA ASP A 35 0.17 -5.18 9.59
C ASP A 35 -0.68 -5.66 8.40
N LYS A 36 -2.01 -5.72 8.56
CA LYS A 36 -2.93 -6.08 7.48
C LYS A 36 -2.91 -5.06 6.34
N VAL A 37 -2.85 -3.77 6.68
CA VAL A 37 -2.75 -2.70 5.67
C VAL A 37 -1.45 -2.85 4.88
N ILE A 38 -0.32 -3.15 5.53
CA ILE A 38 0.96 -3.38 4.86
C ILE A 38 0.88 -4.59 3.91
N GLU A 39 0.25 -5.68 4.34
CA GLU A 39 0.04 -6.87 3.51
C GLU A 39 -0.77 -6.52 2.24
N ASP A 40 -1.86 -5.79 2.40
CA ASP A 40 -2.71 -5.35 1.29
C ASP A 40 -1.96 -4.44 0.32
N TYR A 41 -1.16 -3.49 0.83
CA TYR A 41 -0.28 -2.67 0.01
C TYR A 41 0.70 -3.52 -0.82
N GLY A 42 1.27 -4.57 -0.22
CA GLY A 42 2.14 -5.52 -0.91
C GLY A 42 1.40 -6.29 -2.01
N THR A 43 0.15 -6.67 -1.78
CA THR A 43 -0.70 -7.35 -2.77
C THR A 43 -1.06 -6.42 -3.94
N LEU A 44 -1.46 -5.18 -3.64
CA LEU A 44 -1.80 -4.17 -4.64
C LEU A 44 -0.60 -3.80 -5.51
N ASN A 45 0.59 -3.63 -4.92
CA ASN A 45 1.79 -3.31 -5.67
C ASN A 45 2.16 -4.44 -6.66
N ARG A 46 2.08 -5.71 -6.22
CA ARG A 46 2.29 -6.87 -7.09
C ARG A 46 1.31 -6.89 -8.27
N GLU A 47 0.05 -6.57 -8.00
CA GLU A 47 -0.98 -6.52 -9.04
C GLU A 47 -0.74 -5.39 -10.04
N ILE A 48 -0.37 -4.21 -9.55
CA ILE A 48 0.00 -3.07 -10.40
C ILE A 48 1.18 -3.43 -11.32
N ASP A 49 2.21 -4.09 -10.79
CA ASP A 49 3.36 -4.48 -11.57
C ASP A 49 3.02 -5.57 -12.59
N ARG A 50 2.15 -6.52 -12.24
CA ARG A 50 1.60 -7.51 -13.18
C ARG A 50 0.90 -6.83 -14.35
N LEU A 51 -0.02 -5.91 -14.07
CA LEU A 51 -0.78 -5.19 -15.09
C LEU A 51 0.12 -4.29 -15.95
N LYS A 52 1.09 -3.59 -15.36
CA LYS A 52 2.08 -2.81 -16.12
C LYS A 52 2.86 -3.68 -17.10
N ASN A 53 3.31 -4.86 -16.66
CA ASN A 53 4.04 -5.81 -17.51
C ASN A 53 3.16 -6.35 -18.64
N GLU A 54 1.89 -6.65 -18.38
CA GLU A 54 0.95 -7.09 -19.41
C GLU A 54 0.70 -5.99 -20.45
N VAL A 55 0.48 -4.75 -20.00
CA VAL A 55 0.32 -3.59 -20.87
C VAL A 55 1.56 -3.36 -21.73
N ASP A 56 2.77 -3.50 -21.18
CA ASP A 56 4.02 -3.35 -21.93
C ASP A 56 4.18 -4.45 -23.00
N LYS A 57 3.87 -5.71 -22.66
CA LYS A 57 3.88 -6.82 -23.61
C LYS A 57 2.91 -6.60 -24.76
N LEU A 58 1.67 -6.20 -24.46
CA LEU A 58 0.66 -5.91 -25.48
C LEU A 58 1.13 -4.77 -26.39
N LYS A 59 1.60 -3.66 -25.83
CA LYS A 59 2.12 -2.51 -26.62
C LYS A 59 3.28 -2.89 -27.55
N LYS A 60 4.16 -3.80 -27.13
CA LYS A 60 5.25 -4.31 -27.96
C LYS A 60 4.77 -5.23 -29.09
N GLY A 61 3.73 -6.04 -28.85
CA GLY A 61 3.14 -6.90 -29.88
C GLY A 61 2.33 -6.16 -30.95
N TYR A 62 1.95 -4.89 -30.71
CA TYR A 62 1.30 -4.03 -31.70
C TYR A 62 2.26 -3.17 -32.53
N ARG A 63 3.58 -3.26 -32.30
CA ARG A 63 4.62 -2.63 -33.11
C ARG A 63 5.18 -3.62 -34.11
#